data_AF-A0A9E7JKK2-F1
#
_entry.id   AF-A0A9E7JKK2-F1
#
_cell.length_a   1.000
_cell.length_b   1.000
_cell.length_c   1.000
_cell.angle_alpha   90.00
_cell.angle_beta   90.00
_cell.angle_gamma   90.00
#
_symmetry.space_group_name_H-M   'P 1'
#
loop_
_entity.id
_entity.type
_entity.pdbx_description
1 polymer ?
#
loop_
_entity_poly.entity_id
_entity_poly.type
_entity_poly.pdbx_seq_one_letter_code
_entity_poly.pdbx_strand_id
1 'polypeptide(L)'
;MADGAGELRVQNVWVMRHGDRIDDQEPLWVAHAKRPWDPPLAEGGLIRAWTAGKRLRGAGVPIHRVVVSPFLRCLQTAVEVIRALCCVVDDDSRLFAMETSQDAVLDPSRVKVSIEYGLSEMLNSEAIGSTVAPKDKKWFPHISDLGALLPSGTLDQSAESIYKELPQWEESVLEARKRYVSVIRALADKYPNENLLLVSHGEAIGASITSVLEDSMVFDVEYCANCHLQRKILSNPSQSFNTEDFKVVTESGQTASSWSMLRSSSSSDGFPFSFCYVNSVSKSSARRFPPSKAFIRASKFEANQERYLGGDRGNAGGRGCSAESRGRRDLFLISLASSSSLVALSAASGKVKGSNPYNERRLLEQNRKIQEANNAPEDFPNFIREGFQVKVVTSDDYVRCDSGLIYLDILVGKGDCPKDGQQVTFHYVGYNESGRRIDSTYLQDRPAKIRLGNKSLVPGKGYKVNAGFEEGIRDMRPGGKRRLIIPPELGPPVGPSTFFSAKQFEVFDVELLDVKDCQRRTIGFYSDVPPGRGDQLEVVEMDQSDAKSRPSARK
;
A
#
# COMPACT_ATOMS: atom_id res chain seq x y z
N MET A 1 9.32 36.73 46.55
CA MET A 1 9.34 35.30 46.20
C MET A 1 8.73 35.20 44.82
N ALA A 2 9.54 34.90 43.80
CA ALA A 2 9.06 34.81 42.42
C ALA A 2 8.44 33.43 42.19
N ASP A 3 7.23 33.40 41.66
CA ASP A 3 6.49 32.20 41.28
C ASP A 3 7.31 31.33 40.33
N GLY A 4 7.68 30.13 40.79
CA GLY A 4 8.32 29.09 39.99
C GLY A 4 7.31 28.33 39.13
N ALA A 5 6.56 29.03 38.28
CA ALA A 5 5.69 28.37 37.30
C ALA A 5 6.56 27.84 36.13
N GLY A 6 6.56 26.53 35.92
CA GLY A 6 7.30 25.89 34.82
C GLY A 6 6.87 26.38 33.44
N GLU A 7 7.78 26.40 32.47
CA GLU A 7 7.49 26.82 31.10
C GLU A 7 6.73 25.72 30.37
N LEU A 8 5.50 26.03 29.94
CA LEU A 8 4.67 25.13 29.14
C LEU A 8 4.99 25.29 27.66
N ARG A 9 5.49 24.23 27.04
CA ARG A 9 5.86 24.17 25.63
C ARG A 9 5.06 23.10 24.88
N VAL A 10 4.83 23.32 23.59
CA VAL A 10 4.31 22.30 22.67
C VAL A 10 5.44 21.74 21.81
N GLN A 11 5.50 20.40 21.71
CA GLN A 11 6.38 19.68 20.79
C GLN A 11 5.56 19.00 19.70
N ASN A 12 6.03 19.13 18.46
CA ASN A 12 5.39 18.53 17.29
C ASN A 12 6.30 17.46 16.70
N VAL A 13 5.72 16.30 16.39
CA VAL A 13 6.41 15.15 15.81
C VAL A 13 5.60 14.65 14.62
N TRP A 14 6.18 14.69 13.42
CA TRP A 14 5.59 14.07 12.24
C TRP A 14 6.20 12.69 12.02
N VAL A 15 5.38 11.70 11.71
CA VAL A 15 5.83 10.37 11.27
C VAL A 15 5.37 10.19 9.83
N MET A 16 6.31 9.95 8.93
CA MET A 16 6.07 9.98 7.48
C MET A 16 6.52 8.67 6.82
N ARG A 17 5.69 8.15 5.90
CA ARG A 17 6.02 6.99 5.07
C ARG A 17 6.93 7.45 3.93
N HIS A 18 7.84 6.58 3.50
CA HIS A 18 8.60 6.78 2.28
C HIS A 18 7.71 7.00 1.03
N GLY A 19 8.30 7.49 -0.05
CA GLY A 19 7.65 7.66 -1.35
C GLY A 19 7.49 6.36 -2.15
N ASP A 20 6.92 6.49 -3.34
CA ASP A 20 6.66 5.43 -4.30
C ASP A 20 7.96 4.69 -4.67
N ARG A 21 7.94 3.36 -4.63
CA ARG A 21 9.13 2.52 -4.86
C ARG A 21 9.24 2.08 -6.32
N ILE A 22 10.47 1.86 -6.78
CA ILE A 22 10.70 1.37 -8.15
C ILE A 22 10.18 -0.04 -8.38
N ASP A 23 10.23 -0.93 -7.38
CA ASP A 23 9.81 -2.33 -7.53
C ASP A 23 8.28 -2.48 -7.65
N ASP A 24 7.54 -1.48 -7.15
CA ASP A 24 6.12 -1.35 -7.40
C ASP A 24 5.81 -0.87 -8.82
N GLN A 25 6.71 -0.16 -9.49
CA GLN A 25 6.50 0.31 -10.87
C GLN A 25 7.06 -0.67 -11.90
N GLU A 26 8.14 -1.35 -11.55
CA GLU A 26 8.90 -2.25 -12.40
C GLU A 26 9.00 -3.64 -11.74
N PRO A 27 8.03 -4.55 -11.98
CA PRO A 27 8.00 -5.86 -11.33
C PRO A 27 9.25 -6.74 -11.57
N LEU A 28 10.00 -6.48 -12.66
CA LEU A 28 11.23 -7.21 -12.99
C LEU A 28 12.49 -6.59 -12.36
N TRP A 29 12.38 -5.44 -11.68
CA TRP A 29 13.49 -4.75 -11.01
C TRP A 29 14.23 -5.69 -10.04
N VAL A 30 13.47 -6.43 -9.24
CA VAL A 30 13.97 -7.38 -8.23
C VAL A 30 14.91 -8.42 -8.83
N ALA A 31 14.71 -8.83 -10.08
CA ALA A 31 15.49 -9.89 -10.71
C ALA A 31 16.95 -9.49 -11.03
N HIS A 32 17.21 -8.19 -11.17
CA HIS A 32 18.54 -7.66 -11.53
C HIS A 32 19.10 -6.67 -10.49
N ALA A 33 18.35 -6.38 -9.43
CA ALA A 33 18.78 -5.52 -8.35
C ALA A 33 19.94 -6.13 -7.56
N LYS A 34 20.95 -5.31 -7.22
CA LYS A 34 22.04 -5.69 -6.32
C LYS A 34 21.55 -5.90 -4.87
N ARG A 35 20.53 -5.14 -4.45
CA ARG A 35 19.89 -5.22 -3.13
C ARG A 35 18.36 -5.27 -3.31
N PRO A 36 17.79 -6.42 -3.72
CA PRO A 36 16.36 -6.53 -4.01
C PRO A 36 15.44 -6.25 -2.82
N TRP A 37 15.95 -6.32 -1.59
CA TRP A 37 15.24 -5.98 -0.35
C TRP A 37 15.21 -4.47 -0.01
N ASP A 38 15.99 -3.66 -0.72
CA ASP A 38 16.16 -2.22 -0.44
C ASP A 38 15.95 -1.38 -1.71
N PRO A 39 14.72 -1.37 -2.27
CA PRO A 39 14.43 -0.65 -3.50
C PRO A 39 14.54 0.87 -3.33
N PRO A 40 15.07 1.58 -4.34
CA PRO A 40 15.00 3.03 -4.40
C PRO A 40 13.57 3.52 -4.68
N LEU A 41 13.38 4.83 -4.54
CA LEU A 41 12.19 5.51 -5.04
C LEU A 41 12.13 5.51 -6.56
N ALA A 42 10.92 5.44 -7.09
CA ALA A 42 10.62 5.81 -8.46
C ALA A 42 10.63 7.34 -8.62
N GLU A 43 10.66 7.83 -9.87
CA GLU A 43 10.63 9.26 -10.19
C GLU A 43 9.42 9.96 -9.55
N GLY A 44 8.23 9.36 -9.66
CA GLY A 44 7.02 9.86 -9.00
C GLY A 44 7.14 9.93 -7.48
N GLY A 45 7.90 9.02 -6.87
CA GLY A 45 8.18 9.01 -5.43
C GLY A 45 9.08 10.16 -4.98
N LEU A 46 10.07 10.53 -5.80
CA LEU A 46 10.92 11.71 -5.55
C LEU A 46 10.11 13.01 -5.59
N ILE A 47 9.30 13.19 -6.64
CA ILE A 47 8.42 14.37 -6.81
C ILE A 47 7.40 14.45 -5.67
N ARG A 48 6.82 13.31 -5.26
CA ARG A 48 5.88 13.25 -4.15
C ARG A 48 6.54 13.63 -2.83
N ALA A 49 7.75 13.14 -2.56
CA ALA A 49 8.50 13.46 -1.36
C ALA A 49 8.87 14.95 -1.30
N TRP A 50 9.33 15.54 -2.41
CA TRP A 50 9.57 16.99 -2.53
C TRP A 50 8.30 17.78 -2.21
N THR A 51 7.17 17.40 -2.81
CA THR A 51 5.87 18.04 -2.61
C THR A 51 5.42 17.93 -1.15
N ALA A 52 5.62 16.79 -0.50
CA ALA A 52 5.33 16.60 0.91
C ALA A 52 6.18 17.51 1.80
N GLY A 53 7.48 17.66 1.50
CA GLY A 53 8.35 18.60 2.19
C GLY A 53 7.89 20.06 2.07
N LYS A 54 7.44 20.48 0.88
CA LYS A 54 6.84 21.81 0.67
C LYS A 54 5.59 22.01 1.53
N ARG A 55 4.72 21.01 1.63
CA ARG A 55 3.52 21.06 2.49
C ARG A 55 3.87 21.16 3.97
N LEU A 56 4.87 20.39 4.43
CA LEU A 56 5.35 20.44 5.81
C LEU A 56 5.90 21.82 6.16
N ARG A 57 6.68 22.44 5.25
CA ARG A 57 7.13 23.82 5.42
C ARG A 57 5.97 24.82 5.46
N GLY A 58 5.02 24.67 4.53
CA GLY A 58 3.83 25.53 4.45
C GLY A 58 2.89 25.45 5.65
N ALA A 59 2.99 24.39 6.47
CA ALA A 59 2.23 24.28 7.71
C ALA A 59 2.68 25.29 8.79
N GLY A 60 3.79 26.00 8.59
CA GLY A 60 4.24 27.10 9.44
C GLY A 60 4.84 26.68 10.78
N VAL A 61 4.99 25.38 11.04
CA VAL A 61 5.67 24.86 12.23
C VAL A 61 7.08 24.41 11.84
N PRO A 62 8.14 25.03 12.40
CA PRO A 62 9.51 24.71 12.00
C PRO A 62 9.88 23.28 12.43
N ILE A 63 10.38 22.48 11.48
CA ILE A 63 11.01 21.20 11.74
C ILE A 63 12.50 21.46 12.00
N HIS A 64 12.98 21.02 13.16
CA HIS A 64 14.37 21.26 13.58
C HIS A 64 15.26 20.04 13.30
N ARG A 65 14.67 18.85 13.33
CA ARG A 65 15.39 17.59 13.10
C ARG A 65 14.61 16.61 12.26
N VAL A 66 15.30 15.98 11.32
CA VAL A 66 14.82 14.85 10.54
C VAL A 66 15.55 13.59 11.02
N VAL A 67 14.81 12.59 11.48
CA VAL A 67 15.36 11.28 11.84
C VAL A 67 14.85 10.26 10.84
N VAL A 68 15.74 9.49 10.23
CA VAL A 68 15.41 8.68 9.06
C VAL A 68 15.81 7.22 9.23
N SER A 69 14.93 6.33 8.78
CA SER A 69 15.20 4.90 8.62
C SER A 69 16.40 4.65 7.68
N PRO A 70 17.25 3.63 7.92
CA PRO A 70 18.42 3.34 7.07
C PRO A 70 18.08 2.84 5.66
N PHE A 71 16.82 2.48 5.37
CA PHE A 71 16.39 2.00 4.06
C PHE A 71 16.52 3.09 2.99
N LEU A 72 16.99 2.71 1.79
CA LEU A 72 17.28 3.63 0.68
C LEU A 72 16.07 4.48 0.31
N ARG A 73 14.88 3.86 0.21
CA ARG A 73 13.61 4.56 -0.03
C ARG A 73 13.31 5.65 1.01
N CYS A 74 13.62 5.41 2.29
CA CYS A 74 13.42 6.40 3.35
C CYS A 74 14.48 7.50 3.28
N LEU A 75 15.74 7.15 3.01
CA LEU A 75 16.82 8.12 2.82
C LEU A 75 16.53 9.06 1.64
N GLN A 76 16.14 8.53 0.48
CA GLN A 76 15.76 9.34 -0.68
C GLN A 76 14.52 10.20 -0.42
N THR A 77 13.54 9.67 0.33
CA THR A 77 12.37 10.47 0.75
C THR A 77 12.83 11.64 1.62
N ALA A 78 13.69 11.36 2.61
CA ALA A 78 14.22 12.38 3.51
C ALA A 78 15.05 13.42 2.75
N VAL A 79 15.87 13.02 1.77
CA VAL A 79 16.64 13.95 0.92
C VAL A 79 15.70 14.98 0.29
N GLU A 80 14.65 14.54 -0.41
CA GLU A 80 13.72 15.45 -1.08
C GLU A 80 12.97 16.35 -0.09
N VAL A 81 12.55 15.81 1.06
CA VAL A 81 11.90 16.60 2.10
C VAL A 81 12.86 17.64 2.70
N ILE A 82 14.10 17.25 3.02
CA ILE A 82 15.13 18.14 3.55
C ILE A 82 15.43 19.24 2.54
N ARG A 83 15.54 18.93 1.25
CA ARG A 83 15.74 19.94 0.20
C ARG A 83 14.62 20.99 0.25
N ALA A 84 13.37 20.59 0.44
CA ALA A 84 12.25 21.55 0.53
C ALA A 84 12.31 22.41 1.80
N LEU A 85 12.64 21.80 2.95
CA LEU A 85 12.80 22.49 4.23
C LEU A 85 13.98 23.48 4.22
N CYS A 86 15.08 23.10 3.57
CA CYS A 86 16.31 23.88 3.47
C CYS A 86 16.36 24.85 2.29
N CYS A 87 15.39 24.79 1.36
CA CYS A 87 15.42 25.61 0.15
C CYS A 87 15.42 27.11 0.49
N VAL A 88 16.41 27.83 -0.01
CA VAL A 88 16.52 29.28 0.15
C VAL A 88 15.73 29.94 -0.96
N VAL A 89 14.64 30.61 -0.58
CA VAL A 89 13.79 31.39 -1.47
C VAL A 89 13.46 32.71 -0.79
N ASP A 90 13.30 33.77 -1.59
CA ASP A 90 12.89 35.09 -1.09
C ASP A 90 11.42 35.07 -0.63
N ASP A 91 10.60 34.23 -1.27
CA ASP A 91 9.19 34.01 -0.98
C ASP A 91 8.84 32.53 -1.20
N ASP A 92 8.03 31.97 -0.30
CA ASP A 92 7.60 30.57 -0.34
C ASP A 92 6.74 30.27 -1.59
N SER A 93 6.08 31.27 -2.21
CA SER A 93 5.37 31.07 -3.49
C SER A 93 6.30 30.51 -4.59
N ARG A 94 7.57 30.94 -4.59
CA ARG A 94 8.58 30.43 -5.54
C ARG A 94 8.92 28.98 -5.26
N LEU A 95 9.03 28.59 -3.99
CA LEU A 95 9.21 27.18 -3.60
C LEU A 95 8.04 26.33 -4.07
N PHE A 96 6.80 26.79 -3.87
CA PHE A 96 5.61 26.04 -4.27
C PHE A 96 5.52 25.85 -5.79
N ALA A 97 6.00 26.81 -6.58
CA ALA A 97 6.07 26.73 -8.04
C ALA A 97 7.14 25.76 -8.59
N MET A 98 8.15 25.37 -7.79
CA MET A 98 9.17 24.42 -8.22
C MET A 98 8.60 22.99 -8.27
N GLU A 99 8.65 22.37 -9.44
CA GLU A 99 8.19 20.99 -9.64
C GLU A 99 9.13 19.96 -9.01
N THR A 100 10.45 20.20 -9.11
CA THR A 100 11.50 19.32 -8.58
C THR A 100 12.47 20.09 -7.69
N SER A 101 13.30 19.36 -6.97
CA SER A 101 14.32 19.92 -6.07
C SER A 101 15.65 20.23 -6.76
N GLN A 102 15.79 19.97 -8.08
CA GLN A 102 17.08 19.94 -8.78
C GLN A 102 17.82 21.29 -8.70
N ASP A 103 17.09 22.39 -8.87
CA ASP A 103 17.65 23.75 -8.85
C ASP A 103 17.58 24.43 -7.47
N ALA A 104 17.23 23.68 -6.42
CA ALA A 104 17.09 24.23 -5.07
C ALA A 104 18.47 24.59 -4.48
N VAL A 105 18.64 25.87 -4.14
CA VAL A 105 19.75 26.35 -3.32
C VAL A 105 19.42 26.06 -1.87
N LEU A 106 20.33 25.41 -1.13
CA LEU A 106 20.05 24.90 0.21
C LEU A 106 20.82 25.67 1.29
N ASP A 107 20.15 25.95 2.39
CA ASP A 107 20.75 26.32 3.66
C ASP A 107 20.67 25.11 4.62
N PRO A 108 21.75 24.33 4.76
CA PRO A 108 21.75 23.10 5.54
C PRO A 108 21.66 23.36 7.05
N SER A 109 21.87 24.59 7.53
CA SER A 109 21.81 24.91 8.96
C SER A 109 20.39 24.86 9.54
N ARG A 110 19.36 24.82 8.66
CA ARG A 110 17.95 24.83 9.04
C ARG A 110 17.47 23.54 9.71
N VAL A 111 18.09 22.40 9.38
CA VAL A 111 17.69 21.09 9.94
C VAL A 111 18.90 20.24 10.27
N LYS A 112 18.81 19.52 11.39
CA LYS A 112 19.74 18.45 11.74
C LYS A 112 19.19 17.11 11.28
N VAL A 113 20.06 16.19 10.85
CA VAL A 113 19.63 14.89 10.33
C VAL A 113 20.39 13.77 11.00
N SER A 114 19.71 12.70 11.36
CA SER A 114 20.33 11.49 11.92
C SER A 114 19.64 10.21 11.44
N ILE A 115 20.39 9.12 11.41
CA ILE A 115 19.87 7.79 11.01
C ILE A 115 19.53 6.99 12.27
N GLU A 116 18.37 6.33 12.28
CA GLU A 116 17.88 5.57 13.42
C GLU A 116 17.43 4.16 13.01
N TYR A 117 18.07 3.14 13.58
CA TYR A 117 17.73 1.75 13.31
C TYR A 117 16.35 1.36 13.84
N GLY A 118 15.87 1.99 14.93
CA GLY A 118 14.53 1.74 15.46
C GLY A 118 13.40 2.18 14.50
N LEU A 119 13.69 3.03 13.51
CA LEU A 119 12.77 3.41 12.43
C LEU A 119 12.88 2.48 11.20
N SER A 120 13.64 1.40 11.27
CA SER A 120 13.69 0.37 10.21
C SER A 120 12.33 -0.25 9.96
N GLU A 121 12.13 -0.74 8.73
CA GLU A 121 10.98 -1.56 8.34
C GLU A 121 10.77 -2.70 9.32
N MET A 122 9.60 -3.31 9.32
CA MET A 122 9.46 -4.62 9.96
C MET A 122 10.45 -5.59 9.32
N LEU A 123 11.44 -6.04 10.08
CA LEU A 123 12.45 -6.96 9.59
C LEU A 123 11.90 -8.39 9.67
N ASN A 124 10.97 -8.72 8.78
CA ASN A 124 10.38 -10.04 8.68
C ASN A 124 10.01 -10.42 7.25
N SER A 125 9.63 -11.68 7.08
CA SER A 125 9.22 -12.23 5.78
C SER A 125 7.95 -11.59 5.22
N GLU A 126 7.11 -10.95 6.05
CA GLU A 126 5.87 -10.31 5.62
C GLU A 126 6.13 -8.98 4.90
N ALA A 127 6.97 -8.11 5.47
CA ALA A 127 7.27 -6.80 4.89
C ALA A 127 8.36 -6.82 3.82
N ILE A 128 9.34 -7.72 3.95
CA ILE A 128 10.52 -7.74 3.07
C ILE A 128 10.47 -8.90 2.09
N GLY A 129 9.89 -10.04 2.46
CA GLY A 129 9.91 -11.25 1.65
C GLY A 129 11.15 -12.11 1.89
N SER A 130 10.93 -13.36 2.30
CA SER A 130 12.00 -14.33 2.60
C SER A 130 12.93 -14.63 1.41
N THR A 131 12.44 -14.50 0.19
CA THR A 131 13.19 -14.79 -1.03
C THR A 131 14.20 -13.71 -1.38
N VAL A 132 13.92 -12.46 -1.02
CA VAL A 132 14.77 -11.31 -1.33
C VAL A 132 15.61 -10.87 -0.14
N ALA A 133 15.28 -11.25 1.09
CA ALA A 133 16.06 -10.89 2.27
C ALA A 133 17.55 -11.31 2.16
N PRO A 134 18.50 -10.49 2.64
CA PRO A 134 19.93 -10.77 2.54
C PRO A 134 20.32 -11.98 3.40
N LYS A 135 20.81 -13.04 2.75
CA LYS A 135 21.20 -14.29 3.43
C LYS A 135 22.41 -14.14 4.34
N ASP A 136 23.29 -13.19 4.03
CA ASP A 136 24.49 -12.87 4.81
C ASP A 136 24.22 -11.85 5.92
N LYS A 137 22.95 -11.44 6.11
CA LYS A 137 22.51 -10.42 7.06
C LYS A 137 23.14 -9.03 6.85
N LYS A 138 23.75 -8.78 5.69
CA LYS A 138 24.28 -7.46 5.33
C LYS A 138 23.18 -6.62 4.70
N TRP A 139 22.37 -6.01 5.56
CA TRP A 139 21.23 -5.18 5.16
C TRP A 139 21.64 -3.91 4.42
N PHE A 140 22.64 -3.22 4.95
CA PHE A 140 23.09 -1.90 4.49
C PHE A 140 24.62 -1.85 4.43
N PRO A 141 25.18 -0.90 3.66
CA PRO A 141 26.56 -0.45 3.86
C PRO A 141 26.73 0.20 5.25
N HIS A 142 27.92 0.68 5.59
CA HIS A 142 28.13 1.35 6.88
C HIS A 142 27.26 2.61 6.99
N ILE A 143 26.83 2.98 8.20
CA ILE A 143 26.03 4.20 8.44
C ILE A 143 26.70 5.45 7.86
N SER A 144 28.03 5.53 7.89
CA SER A 144 28.80 6.61 7.26
C SER A 144 28.51 6.75 5.77
N ASP A 145 28.36 5.61 5.08
CA ASP A 145 28.09 5.56 3.64
C ASP A 145 26.65 5.96 3.35
N LEU A 146 25.71 5.58 4.23
CA LEU A 146 24.31 6.02 4.15
C LEU A 146 24.18 7.52 4.40
N GLY A 147 24.94 8.06 5.37
CA GLY A 147 24.96 9.48 5.70
C GLY A 147 25.43 10.37 4.55
N ALA A 148 26.30 9.85 3.68
CA ALA A 148 26.77 10.54 2.49
C ALA A 148 25.67 10.76 1.43
N LEU A 149 24.54 10.05 1.51
CA LEU A 149 23.38 10.26 0.62
C LEU A 149 22.55 11.49 1.02
N LEU A 150 22.66 11.95 2.26
CA LEU A 150 21.91 13.09 2.77
C LEU A 150 22.54 14.42 2.28
N PRO A 151 21.76 15.51 2.21
CA PRO A 151 22.30 16.81 1.81
C PRO A 151 23.52 17.23 2.64
N SER A 152 24.57 17.68 1.98
CA SER A 152 25.82 18.02 2.67
C SER A 152 25.62 19.10 3.73
N GLY A 153 26.23 18.89 4.91
CA GLY A 153 26.12 19.82 6.04
C GLY A 153 24.91 19.62 6.95
N THR A 154 23.96 18.74 6.61
CA THR A 154 22.78 18.51 7.47
C THR A 154 22.97 17.36 8.47
N LEU A 155 23.90 16.44 8.22
CA LEU A 155 24.13 15.27 9.08
C LEU A 155 24.70 15.67 10.44
N ASP A 156 23.98 15.32 11.51
CA ASP A 156 24.41 15.49 12.90
C ASP A 156 25.26 14.29 13.32
N GLN A 157 26.58 14.44 13.20
CA GLN A 157 27.55 13.39 13.54
C GLN A 157 27.60 13.08 15.05
N SER A 158 27.07 13.98 15.90
CA SER A 158 27.00 13.77 17.35
C SER A 158 25.76 12.99 17.78
N ALA A 159 24.80 12.79 16.87
CA ALA A 159 23.56 12.12 17.18
C ALA A 159 23.78 10.62 17.38
N GLU A 160 23.65 10.17 18.63
CA GLU A 160 23.61 8.76 18.92
C GLU A 160 22.24 8.14 18.58
N SER A 161 22.22 6.97 17.94
CA SER A 161 20.97 6.20 17.76
C SER A 161 20.44 5.68 19.10
N ILE A 162 19.12 5.64 19.24
CA ILE A 162 18.39 4.99 20.33
C ILE A 162 18.59 3.48 20.22
N TYR A 163 18.38 2.91 19.04
CA TYR A 163 18.69 1.52 18.75
C TYR A 163 20.09 1.44 18.17
N LYS A 164 21.00 0.76 18.88
CA LYS A 164 22.40 0.59 18.47
C LYS A 164 22.56 -0.43 17.34
N GLU A 165 21.58 -1.31 17.16
CA GLU A 165 21.56 -2.35 16.15
C GLU A 165 20.22 -2.38 15.42
N LEU A 166 20.20 -3.05 14.27
CA LEU A 166 18.96 -3.32 13.56
C LEU A 166 18.01 -4.20 14.38
N PRO A 167 16.69 -4.09 14.17
CA PRO A 167 15.75 -5.07 14.69
C PRO A 167 16.14 -6.50 14.30
N GLN A 168 15.74 -7.47 15.11
CA GLN A 168 16.02 -8.86 14.79
C GLN A 168 15.18 -9.30 13.59
N TRP A 169 15.79 -10.04 12.66
CA TRP A 169 15.07 -10.66 11.55
C TRP A 169 14.03 -11.69 12.04
N GLU A 170 12.87 -11.71 11.38
CA GLU A 170 11.62 -12.37 11.80
C GLU A 170 11.00 -11.80 13.08
N GLU A 171 11.12 -10.49 13.32
CA GLU A 171 10.29 -9.84 14.34
C GLU A 171 8.80 -9.92 13.97
N SER A 172 7.94 -10.14 14.95
CA SER A 172 6.49 -10.10 14.73
C SER A 172 6.02 -8.66 14.46
N VAL A 173 4.89 -8.53 13.77
CA VAL A 173 4.22 -7.22 13.56
C VAL A 173 3.99 -6.50 14.90
N LEU A 174 3.60 -7.24 15.95
CA LEU A 174 3.38 -6.67 17.28
C LEU A 174 4.68 -6.13 17.91
N GLU A 175 5.79 -6.86 17.77
CA GLU A 175 7.10 -6.40 18.25
C GLU A 175 7.57 -5.16 17.49
N ALA A 176 7.42 -5.14 16.17
CA ALA A 176 7.75 -3.97 15.35
C ALA A 176 6.92 -2.74 15.75
N ARG A 177 5.61 -2.90 15.98
CA ARG A 177 4.73 -1.81 16.44
C ARG A 177 5.12 -1.29 17.82
N LYS A 178 5.43 -2.18 18.77
CA LYS A 178 5.95 -1.79 20.10
C LYS A 178 7.26 -1.02 19.97
N ARG A 179 8.16 -1.47 19.10
CA ARG A 179 9.42 -0.79 18.78
C ARG A 179 9.18 0.60 18.19
N TYR A 180 8.26 0.75 17.23
CA TYR A 180 7.92 2.05 16.65
C TYR A 180 7.42 3.03 17.72
N VAL A 181 6.45 2.62 18.55
CA VAL A 181 5.94 3.46 19.65
C VAL A 181 7.07 3.84 20.62
N SER A 182 7.92 2.88 20.97
CA SER A 182 9.05 3.10 21.88
C SER A 182 10.08 4.07 21.30
N VAL A 183 10.54 3.87 20.06
CA VAL A 183 11.57 4.72 19.44
C VAL A 183 11.04 6.14 19.19
N ILE A 184 9.78 6.30 18.79
CA ILE A 184 9.17 7.61 18.54
C ILE A 184 9.13 8.41 19.85
N ARG A 185 8.68 7.79 20.95
CA ARG A 185 8.68 8.43 22.28
C ARG A 185 10.10 8.75 22.74
N ALA A 186 11.03 7.81 22.64
CA ALA A 186 12.42 8.00 23.05
C ALA A 186 13.12 9.12 22.27
N LEU A 187 12.89 9.24 20.96
CA LEU A 187 13.42 10.33 20.14
C LEU A 187 12.81 11.68 20.54
N ALA A 188 11.50 11.72 20.78
CA ALA A 188 10.84 12.93 21.24
C ALA A 188 11.37 13.39 22.61
N ASP A 189 11.63 12.45 23.53
CA ASP A 189 12.19 12.69 24.87
C ASP A 189 13.66 13.10 24.82
N LYS A 190 14.41 12.56 23.85
CA LYS A 190 15.81 12.91 23.62
C LYS A 190 15.97 14.35 23.11
N TYR A 191 15.00 14.83 22.32
CA TYR A 191 15.02 16.16 21.73
C TYR A 191 13.78 16.97 22.15
N PRO A 192 13.55 17.20 23.46
CA PRO A 192 12.31 17.79 23.95
C PRO A 192 12.12 19.23 23.44
N ASN A 193 13.23 19.88 23.07
CA ASN A 193 13.25 21.24 22.57
C ASN A 193 13.23 21.36 21.04
N GLU A 194 12.99 20.29 20.31
CA GLU A 194 12.98 20.26 18.86
C GLU A 194 11.67 19.66 18.35
N ASN A 195 11.15 20.21 17.25
CA ASN A 195 10.10 19.55 16.48
C ASN A 195 10.74 18.58 15.48
N LEU A 196 10.19 17.38 15.37
CA LEU A 196 10.82 16.26 14.69
C LEU A 196 10.03 15.82 13.47
N LEU A 197 10.73 15.42 12.42
CA LEU A 197 10.18 14.62 11.32
C LEU A 197 10.86 13.25 11.33
N LEU A 198 10.06 12.19 11.44
CA LEU A 198 10.50 10.81 11.49
C LEU A 198 10.12 10.13 10.16
N VAL A 199 11.09 9.88 9.29
CA VAL A 199 10.87 9.24 7.98
C VAL A 199 11.08 7.73 8.09
N SER A 200 10.00 6.98 7.92
CA SER A 200 9.89 5.55 8.18
C SER A 200 8.97 4.85 7.15
N HIS A 201 8.28 3.79 7.56
CA HIS A 201 7.44 2.91 6.74
C HIS A 201 5.96 3.03 7.13
N GLY A 202 5.07 2.39 6.37
CA GLY A 202 3.62 2.49 6.58
C GLY A 202 3.18 2.06 7.98
N GLU A 203 3.74 0.95 8.48
CA GLU A 203 3.41 0.42 9.81
C GLU A 203 3.82 1.34 10.96
N ALA A 204 4.85 2.20 10.77
CA ALA A 204 5.22 3.18 11.78
C ALA A 204 4.13 4.24 11.97
N ILE A 205 3.46 4.66 10.90
CA ILE A 205 2.31 5.57 10.96
C ILE A 205 1.12 4.87 11.61
N GLY A 206 0.84 3.63 11.20
CA GLY A 206 -0.20 2.80 11.81
C GLY A 206 -0.01 2.67 13.33
N ALA A 207 1.20 2.33 13.76
CA ALA A 207 1.57 2.24 15.18
C ALA A 207 1.40 3.58 15.91
N SER A 208 1.82 4.69 15.28
CA SER A 208 1.71 6.03 15.86
C SER A 208 0.27 6.42 16.16
N ILE A 209 -0.63 6.26 15.19
CA ILE A 209 -2.05 6.64 15.33
C ILE A 209 -2.75 5.74 16.35
N THR A 210 -2.61 4.41 16.20
CA THR A 210 -3.30 3.44 17.07
C THR A 210 -2.78 3.41 18.51
N SER A 211 -1.57 3.92 18.76
CA SER A 211 -1.05 4.08 20.13
C SER A 211 -1.70 5.22 20.91
N VAL A 212 -2.38 6.13 20.22
CA VAL A 212 -3.02 7.31 20.80
C VAL A 212 -4.53 7.23 20.71
N LEU A 213 -5.06 6.77 19.57
CA LEU A 213 -6.49 6.57 19.35
C LEU A 213 -6.83 5.11 19.64
N GLU A 214 -7.26 4.84 20.87
CA GLU A 214 -7.83 3.54 21.25
C GLU A 214 -9.00 3.18 20.31
N ASP A 215 -9.18 1.90 20.05
CA ASP A 215 -10.21 1.37 19.16
C ASP A 215 -10.18 1.92 17.72
N SER A 216 -9.05 2.45 17.27
CA SER A 216 -8.84 2.86 15.88
C SER A 216 -8.17 1.76 15.06
N MET A 217 -8.57 1.65 13.80
CA MET A 217 -7.86 0.87 12.80
C MET A 217 -7.40 1.79 11.67
N VAL A 218 -6.13 1.64 11.30
CA VAL A 218 -5.51 2.34 10.18
C VAL A 218 -5.46 1.37 9.01
N PHE A 219 -6.12 1.70 7.91
CA PHE A 219 -6.34 0.78 6.79
C PHE A 219 -5.61 1.18 5.52
N ASP A 220 -5.21 2.45 5.41
CA ASP A 220 -4.54 2.96 4.23
C ASP A 220 -3.56 4.08 4.63
N VAL A 221 -2.30 3.89 4.24
CA VAL A 221 -1.22 4.85 4.46
C VAL A 221 -0.55 5.06 3.13
N GLU A 222 -0.97 6.07 2.36
CA GLU A 222 -0.40 6.30 1.03
C GLU A 222 1.10 6.66 1.08
N TYR A 223 1.76 6.59 -0.07
CA TYR A 223 3.13 7.08 -0.21
C TYR A 223 3.24 8.55 0.19
N CYS A 224 4.28 8.87 0.96
CA CYS A 224 4.50 10.19 1.57
C CYS A 224 3.37 10.68 2.52
N ALA A 225 2.42 9.81 2.89
CA ALA A 225 1.49 10.14 3.96
C ALA A 225 2.25 10.35 5.26
N ASN A 226 1.71 11.23 6.11
CA ASN A 226 2.28 11.51 7.43
C ASN A 226 1.20 11.72 8.48
N CYS A 227 1.49 11.36 9.72
CA CYS A 227 0.69 11.74 10.87
C CYS A 227 1.44 12.76 11.73
N HIS A 228 0.72 13.77 12.20
CA HIS A 228 1.18 14.81 13.10
C HIS A 228 0.76 14.46 14.52
N LEU A 229 1.75 14.16 15.35
CA LEU A 229 1.61 13.97 16.79
C LEU A 229 2.02 15.26 17.51
N GLN A 230 1.29 15.60 18.56
CA GLN A 230 1.60 16.75 19.39
C GLN A 230 1.52 16.38 20.87
N ARG A 231 2.45 16.91 21.67
CA ARG A 231 2.40 16.79 23.13
C ARG A 231 2.82 18.07 23.81
N LYS A 232 2.38 18.24 25.06
CA LYS A 232 2.82 19.34 25.93
C LYS A 232 3.98 18.88 26.80
N ILE A 233 4.95 19.78 26.98
CA ILE A 233 6.12 19.61 27.82
C ILE A 233 6.07 20.70 28.89
N LEU A 234 6.13 20.28 30.15
CA LEU A 234 6.21 21.14 31.32
C LEU A 234 7.65 21.07 31.85
N SER A 235 8.42 22.13 31.61
CA SER A 235 9.79 22.23 32.07
C SER A 235 9.82 22.72 33.51
N ASN A 236 10.48 21.97 34.40
CA ASN A 236 10.68 22.39 35.78
C ASN A 236 12.02 23.15 35.93
N PRO A 237 12.15 24.05 36.91
CA PRO A 237 13.39 24.78 37.19
C PRO A 237 14.62 23.88 37.46
N SER A 238 14.39 22.60 37.81
CA SER A 238 15.41 21.58 38.08
C SER A 238 15.95 20.86 36.83
N GLN A 239 15.70 21.37 35.62
CA GLN A 239 16.03 20.74 34.32
C GLN A 239 15.36 19.39 34.04
N SER A 240 14.50 18.89 34.95
CA SER A 240 13.58 17.80 34.66
C SER A 240 12.36 18.34 33.92
N PHE A 241 11.77 17.53 33.04
CA PHE A 241 10.53 17.88 32.36
C PHE A 241 9.50 16.78 32.55
N ASN A 242 8.24 17.18 32.60
CA ASN A 242 7.09 16.28 32.55
C ASN A 242 6.43 16.42 31.17
N THR A 243 5.96 15.31 30.60
CA THR A 243 5.26 15.33 29.31
C THR A 243 3.85 14.81 29.45
N GLU A 244 2.89 15.46 28.80
CA GLU A 244 1.61 14.84 28.50
C GLU A 244 1.79 13.74 27.43
N ASP A 245 0.82 12.83 27.35
CA ASP A 245 0.73 11.89 26.25
C ASP A 245 0.50 12.60 24.91
N PHE A 246 0.92 11.92 23.85
CA PHE A 246 0.71 12.41 22.49
C PHE A 246 -0.77 12.48 22.15
N LYS A 247 -1.11 13.45 21.31
CA LYS A 247 -2.40 13.61 20.65
C LYS A 247 -2.16 13.58 19.14
N VAL A 248 -3.04 12.91 18.41
CA VAL A 248 -3.01 12.96 16.93
C VAL A 248 -3.73 14.25 16.51
N VAL A 249 -3.01 15.12 15.81
CA VAL A 249 -3.54 16.41 15.32
C VAL A 249 -4.08 16.28 13.91
N THR A 250 -3.49 15.41 13.10
CA THR A 250 -3.97 15.14 11.74
C THR A 250 -5.37 14.55 11.77
N GLU A 251 -6.29 15.02 10.92
CA GLU A 251 -7.57 14.34 10.73
C GLU A 251 -7.48 13.25 9.66
N SER A 252 -8.33 12.24 9.78
CA SER A 252 -8.39 11.14 8.81
C SER A 252 -8.63 11.67 7.39
N GLY A 253 -7.77 11.27 6.44
CA GLY A 253 -7.84 11.68 5.03
C GLY A 253 -7.16 13.01 4.68
N GLN A 254 -6.73 13.84 5.65
CA GLN A 254 -6.11 15.13 5.36
C GLN A 254 -4.71 15.03 4.74
N THR A 255 -3.91 14.03 5.14
CA THR A 255 -2.52 13.84 4.70
C THR A 255 -2.34 12.55 3.90
N ALA A 256 -3.41 12.07 3.25
CA ALA A 256 -3.43 10.80 2.52
C ALA A 256 -3.21 9.53 3.40
N SER A 257 -3.38 9.65 4.72
CA SER A 257 -3.58 8.53 5.64
C SER A 257 -5.03 8.47 6.09
N SER A 258 -5.67 7.30 6.00
CA SER A 258 -7.08 7.09 6.37
C SER A 258 -7.21 6.09 7.54
N TRP A 259 -8.01 6.45 8.54
CA TRP A 259 -8.36 5.59 9.68
C TRP A 259 -9.81 5.84 10.15
N SER A 260 -10.39 4.88 10.87
CA SER A 260 -11.72 5.03 11.50
C SER A 260 -11.70 4.56 12.95
N MET A 261 -12.50 5.22 13.80
CA MET A 261 -12.82 4.72 15.14
C MET A 261 -13.87 3.59 15.04
N LEU A 262 -13.62 2.49 15.74
CA LEU A 262 -14.64 1.47 15.98
C LEU A 262 -15.69 2.06 16.93
N ARG A 263 -16.95 2.16 16.48
CA ARG A 263 -18.05 2.55 17.37
C ARG A 263 -18.39 1.36 18.27
N SER A 264 -18.30 1.55 19.58
CA SER A 264 -18.87 0.61 20.54
C SER A 264 -20.40 0.67 20.44
N SER A 265 -21.01 -0.38 19.88
CA SER A 265 -22.45 -0.59 20.05
C SER A 265 -22.68 -1.14 21.45
N SER A 266 -23.28 -0.33 22.32
CA SER A 266 -23.81 -0.77 23.60
C SER A 266 -24.96 -1.75 23.37
N SER A 267 -24.67 -3.04 23.40
CA SER A 267 -25.67 -4.08 23.67
C SER A 267 -25.08 -5.03 24.71
N SER A 268 -25.69 -4.99 25.89
CA SER A 268 -25.45 -5.86 27.02
C SER A 268 -25.74 -7.31 26.64
N ASP A 269 -24.73 -8.03 26.19
CA ASP A 269 -24.66 -9.49 26.31
C ASP A 269 -23.19 -9.85 26.49
N GLY A 270 -22.85 -10.28 27.70
CA GLY A 270 -21.49 -10.60 28.11
C GLY A 270 -20.96 -11.82 27.38
N PHE A 271 -19.99 -11.60 26.49
CA PHE A 271 -19.02 -12.62 26.07
C PHE A 271 -17.62 -11.98 25.99
N PRO A 272 -16.57 -12.62 26.53
CA PRO A 272 -15.22 -12.09 26.42
C PRO A 272 -14.74 -12.28 24.98
N PHE A 273 -14.60 -11.18 24.23
CA PHE A 273 -13.97 -11.22 22.92
C PHE A 273 -12.46 -11.43 23.10
N SER A 274 -12.03 -12.67 22.92
CA SER A 274 -10.62 -13.05 22.85
C SER A 274 -10.00 -12.52 21.55
N PHE A 275 -8.87 -11.82 21.67
CA PHE A 275 -8.02 -11.39 20.56
C PHE A 275 -7.70 -12.58 19.64
N CYS A 276 -8.27 -12.60 18.43
CA CYS A 276 -7.89 -13.55 17.39
C CYS A 276 -6.94 -12.88 16.39
N TYR A 277 -5.65 -13.02 16.65
CA TYR A 277 -4.57 -12.80 15.69
C TYR A 277 -4.37 -14.11 14.93
N VAL A 278 -4.52 -14.11 13.60
CA VAL A 278 -4.21 -15.29 12.79
C VAL A 278 -3.01 -15.00 11.90
N ASN A 279 -1.90 -15.66 12.27
CA ASN A 279 -0.65 -15.79 11.54
C ASN A 279 -0.86 -16.39 10.13
N SER A 280 0.01 -16.03 9.19
CA SER A 280 0.32 -16.92 8.06
C SER A 280 1.79 -17.35 8.13
N VAL A 281 1.99 -18.67 8.05
CA VAL A 281 3.16 -19.43 8.51
C VAL A 281 3.79 -20.19 7.34
N SER A 282 5.12 -20.33 7.41
CA SER A 282 6.01 -21.38 6.89
C SER A 282 5.98 -21.81 5.41
N LYS A 283 7.18 -22.00 4.85
CA LYS A 283 7.43 -23.12 3.94
C LYS A 283 8.65 -23.91 4.41
N SER A 284 8.35 -25.15 4.78
CA SER A 284 9.27 -26.24 5.01
C SER A 284 9.98 -26.65 3.71
N SER A 285 11.19 -27.14 3.93
CA SER A 285 12.19 -27.62 2.99
C SER A 285 11.80 -28.93 2.30
N ALA A 286 12.06 -29.05 0.99
CA ALA A 286 12.17 -30.36 0.33
C ALA A 286 13.08 -30.32 -0.91
N ARG A 287 14.30 -30.83 -0.70
CA ARG A 287 15.18 -31.68 -1.53
C ARG A 287 15.02 -31.71 -3.06
N ARG A 288 16.18 -31.52 -3.71
CA ARG A 288 16.50 -31.79 -5.12
C ARG A 288 16.35 -33.28 -5.50
N PHE A 289 15.83 -33.55 -6.69
CA PHE A 289 16.25 -34.63 -7.61
C PHE A 289 16.04 -34.17 -9.10
N PRO A 290 16.78 -34.71 -10.08
CA PRO A 290 17.08 -34.08 -11.39
C PRO A 290 16.10 -34.51 -12.53
N PRO A 291 16.24 -33.98 -13.77
CA PRO A 291 15.12 -33.81 -14.70
C PRO A 291 14.90 -35.01 -15.63
N SER A 292 13.66 -35.21 -16.06
CA SER A 292 13.34 -36.03 -17.24
C SER A 292 12.56 -35.22 -18.28
N LYS A 293 13.01 -35.40 -19.52
CA LYS A 293 12.59 -34.74 -20.77
C LYS A 293 11.15 -35.10 -21.13
N ALA A 294 10.38 -34.16 -21.71
CA ALA A 294 9.66 -34.36 -22.97
C ALA A 294 8.83 -33.14 -23.43
N PHE A 295 9.16 -32.68 -24.64
CA PHE A 295 8.27 -32.19 -25.70
C PHE A 295 7.38 -30.95 -25.48
N ILE A 296 7.88 -29.80 -25.94
CA ILE A 296 7.07 -28.68 -26.44
C ILE A 296 7.04 -28.78 -27.97
N ARG A 297 5.84 -28.89 -28.55
CA ARG A 297 5.58 -28.70 -29.98
C ARG A 297 5.18 -27.23 -30.18
N ALA A 298 6.13 -26.43 -30.66
CA ALA A 298 5.89 -25.05 -31.08
C ALA A 298 5.22 -25.04 -32.45
N SER A 299 4.15 -24.26 -32.61
CA SER A 299 3.62 -23.82 -33.90
C SER A 299 4.06 -22.38 -34.16
N LYS A 300 4.81 -22.22 -35.26
CA LYS A 300 5.38 -21.00 -35.83
C LYS A 300 4.32 -19.95 -36.21
N PHE A 301 4.71 -18.68 -36.08
CA PHE A 301 4.45 -17.65 -37.10
C PHE A 301 5.66 -16.68 -37.13
N GLU A 302 6.60 -16.97 -38.03
CA GLU A 302 7.51 -16.03 -38.70
C GLU A 302 6.75 -15.48 -39.92
N ALA A 303 7.00 -14.33 -40.56
CA ALA A 303 7.92 -13.21 -40.44
C ALA A 303 7.40 -12.15 -41.45
N ASN A 304 7.74 -10.87 -41.28
CA ASN A 304 8.32 -10.12 -42.40
C ASN A 304 8.95 -8.80 -41.94
N GLN A 305 10.24 -8.67 -42.26
CA GLN A 305 11.07 -7.48 -42.13
C GLN A 305 11.89 -7.42 -43.42
N GLU A 306 11.78 -6.35 -44.21
CA GLU A 306 12.83 -5.83 -45.12
C GLU A 306 12.53 -4.33 -45.35
N ARG A 307 13.37 -3.43 -44.85
CA ARG A 307 14.56 -2.80 -45.48
C ARG A 307 14.23 -1.76 -46.57
N TYR A 308 14.60 -0.51 -46.30
CA TYR A 308 15.26 0.37 -47.29
C TYR A 308 16.25 1.30 -46.58
N LEU A 309 17.43 1.45 -47.19
CA LEU A 309 18.61 2.19 -46.74
C LEU A 309 18.67 3.61 -47.35
N GLY A 310 19.21 4.57 -46.60
CA GLY A 310 20.36 5.40 -47.04
C GLY A 310 20.14 6.79 -47.63
N GLY A 311 20.94 7.77 -47.15
CA GLY A 311 21.31 9.06 -47.79
C GLY A 311 21.00 10.28 -46.90
N ASP A 312 21.90 10.83 -46.09
CA ASP A 312 23.15 11.61 -46.33
C ASP A 312 22.94 13.12 -46.64
N ARG A 313 23.76 13.96 -45.95
CA ARG A 313 24.02 15.43 -46.09
C ARG A 313 22.92 16.40 -45.61
N GLY A 314 23.19 17.56 -45.00
CA GLY A 314 24.41 18.28 -44.67
C GLY A 314 24.06 19.72 -44.21
N ASN A 315 24.80 20.19 -43.19
CA ASN A 315 25.29 21.55 -42.86
C ASN A 315 24.55 22.87 -43.25
N ALA A 316 24.85 23.89 -42.43
CA ALA A 316 24.58 25.34 -42.51
C ALA A 316 23.20 25.82 -42.01
N GLY A 317 23.06 26.86 -41.18
CA GLY A 317 23.97 27.91 -40.74
C GLY A 317 23.29 29.28 -40.93
N GLY A 318 23.14 30.06 -39.85
CA GLY A 318 23.11 31.52 -39.92
C GLY A 318 21.80 32.25 -39.60
N ARG A 319 21.84 33.06 -38.53
CA ARG A 319 21.50 34.52 -38.39
C ARG A 319 20.25 35.02 -39.14
N GLY A 320 19.33 35.82 -38.60
CA GLY A 320 19.37 36.82 -37.53
C GLY A 320 18.45 38.01 -37.92
N CYS A 321 18.07 38.84 -36.94
CA CYS A 321 17.34 40.13 -37.02
C CYS A 321 15.82 40.05 -37.31
N SER A 322 14.86 40.60 -36.54
CA SER A 322 14.67 41.82 -35.70
C SER A 322 13.71 42.82 -36.37
N ALA A 323 12.96 43.52 -35.50
CA ALA A 323 12.01 44.64 -35.67
C ALA A 323 10.54 44.25 -35.97
N GLU A 324 9.62 44.35 -34.99
CA GLU A 324 8.91 45.55 -34.48
C GLU A 324 7.89 46.18 -35.45
N SER A 325 6.60 46.11 -35.13
CA SER A 325 5.87 47.20 -34.44
C SER A 325 4.32 47.09 -34.54
N ARG A 326 3.66 47.36 -33.40
CA ARG A 326 2.41 48.14 -33.14
C ARG A 326 1.16 47.90 -34.03
N GLY A 327 -0.09 47.82 -33.53
CA GLY A 327 -0.72 48.04 -32.23
C GLY A 327 -2.18 48.55 -32.39
N ARG A 328 -3.09 48.17 -31.48
CA ARG A 328 -4.39 48.80 -31.02
C ARG A 328 -5.36 47.66 -30.60
N ARG A 329 -5.67 47.41 -29.31
CA ARG A 329 -6.47 48.14 -28.28
C ARG A 329 -7.91 48.41 -28.69
N ASP A 330 -8.84 47.75 -28.00
CA ASP A 330 -10.15 48.30 -27.62
C ASP A 330 -10.52 47.85 -26.20
N LEU A 331 -11.06 48.82 -25.47
CA LEU A 331 -11.47 48.85 -24.06
C LEU A 331 -12.99 49.05 -24.06
N PHE A 332 -13.73 48.39 -23.17
CA PHE A 332 -15.07 48.84 -22.78
C PHE A 332 -15.24 48.78 -21.26
N LEU A 333 -15.50 49.96 -20.67
CA LEU A 333 -15.87 50.25 -19.29
C LEU A 333 -17.38 50.52 -19.25
N ILE A 334 -18.14 49.97 -18.28
CA ILE A 334 -19.39 50.57 -17.79
C ILE A 334 -19.46 50.44 -16.25
N SER A 335 -20.03 51.50 -15.67
CA SER A 335 -19.98 52.04 -14.31
C SER A 335 -20.71 51.27 -13.20
N LEU A 336 -20.26 51.57 -11.96
CA LEU A 336 -20.86 51.32 -10.66
C LEU A 336 -22.26 51.94 -10.48
N ALA A 337 -23.10 51.27 -9.70
CA ALA A 337 -24.10 51.89 -8.84
C ALA A 337 -24.25 51.07 -7.55
N SER A 338 -24.16 51.77 -6.43
CA SER A 338 -24.23 51.31 -5.04
C SER A 338 -25.66 51.33 -4.51
N SER A 339 -26.05 50.29 -3.78
CA SER A 339 -27.05 50.38 -2.71
C SER A 339 -26.97 49.18 -1.78
N SER A 340 -26.60 49.46 -0.53
CA SER A 340 -26.67 48.55 0.61
C SER A 340 -28.13 48.19 0.93
N SER A 341 -28.41 46.92 1.22
CA SER A 341 -29.14 46.49 2.43
C SER A 341 -29.53 45.00 2.41
N LEU A 342 -29.17 44.36 3.52
CA LEU A 342 -29.88 43.29 4.25
C LEU A 342 -29.75 41.81 3.85
N VAL A 343 -29.49 41.06 4.92
CA VAL A 343 -29.26 39.64 5.09
C VAL A 343 -30.54 38.84 4.83
N ALA A 344 -30.40 37.74 4.09
CA ALA A 344 -31.27 36.58 4.22
C ALA A 344 -30.43 35.30 4.05
N LEU A 345 -30.24 34.57 5.15
CA LEU A 345 -29.81 33.17 5.09
C LEU A 345 -30.89 32.37 4.34
N SER A 346 -30.51 31.78 3.21
CA SER A 346 -31.26 30.66 2.65
C SER A 346 -30.29 29.51 2.40
N ALA A 347 -30.66 28.34 2.92
CA ALA A 347 -29.90 27.11 2.82
C ALA A 347 -29.72 26.74 1.33
N ALA A 348 -28.50 26.89 0.82
CA ALA A 348 -28.14 26.38 -0.49
C ALA A 348 -27.99 24.87 -0.40
N SER A 349 -29.07 24.16 -0.74
CA SER A 349 -29.01 22.77 -1.18
C SER A 349 -28.06 22.70 -2.38
N GLY A 350 -26.86 22.14 -2.16
CA GLY A 350 -25.85 21.98 -3.19
C GLY A 350 -26.34 20.99 -4.25
N LYS A 351 -26.89 21.51 -5.35
CA LYS A 351 -27.09 20.75 -6.59
C LYS A 351 -25.72 20.31 -7.12
N VAL A 352 -25.54 19.01 -7.28
CA VAL A 352 -24.39 18.40 -7.98
C VAL A 352 -24.31 19.01 -9.38
N LYS A 353 -23.17 19.63 -9.69
CA LYS A 353 -22.87 20.23 -10.98
C LYS A 353 -22.70 19.08 -11.98
N GLY A 354 -23.58 18.97 -12.97
CA GLY A 354 -23.50 17.94 -14.00
C GLY A 354 -22.14 17.96 -14.71
N SER A 355 -21.51 16.79 -14.80
CA SER A 355 -20.21 16.56 -15.44
C SER A 355 -20.23 17.05 -16.90
N ASN A 356 -19.19 17.79 -17.31
CA ASN A 356 -19.06 18.26 -18.70
C ASN A 356 -18.78 17.03 -19.60
N PRO A 357 -19.64 16.71 -20.59
CA PRO A 357 -19.50 15.51 -21.42
C PRO A 357 -18.20 15.47 -22.23
N TYR A 358 -17.58 16.62 -22.50
CA TYR A 358 -16.25 16.69 -23.14
C TYR A 358 -15.12 16.21 -22.21
N ASN A 359 -15.27 16.36 -20.90
CA ASN A 359 -14.28 15.89 -19.93
C ASN A 359 -14.34 14.37 -19.76
N GLU A 360 -15.55 13.79 -19.73
CA GLU A 360 -15.74 12.35 -19.57
C GLU A 360 -15.10 11.55 -20.72
N ARG A 361 -15.34 11.98 -21.97
CA ARG A 361 -14.75 11.33 -23.15
C ARG A 361 -13.22 11.33 -23.12
N ARG A 362 -12.62 12.43 -22.68
CA ARG A 362 -11.15 12.56 -22.57
C ARG A 362 -10.58 11.66 -21.47
N LEU A 363 -11.27 11.56 -20.34
CA LEU A 363 -10.89 10.66 -19.24
C LEU A 363 -10.98 9.19 -19.65
N LEU A 364 -12.04 8.81 -20.35
CA LEU A 364 -12.18 7.46 -20.90
C LEU A 364 -11.06 7.13 -21.91
N GLU A 365 -10.72 8.06 -22.79
CA GLU A 365 -9.61 7.85 -23.74
C GLU A 365 -8.25 7.73 -23.04
N GLN A 366 -8.02 8.52 -21.99
CA GLN A 366 -6.82 8.43 -21.16
C GLN A 366 -6.76 7.09 -20.40
N ASN A 367 -7.85 6.68 -19.76
CA ASN A 367 -7.95 5.41 -19.07
C ASN A 367 -7.70 4.24 -20.02
N ARG A 368 -8.26 4.28 -21.23
CA ARG A 368 -8.02 3.25 -22.25
C ARG A 368 -6.54 3.13 -22.60
N LYS A 369 -5.82 4.24 -22.78
CA LYS A 369 -4.36 4.21 -23.02
C LYS A 369 -3.57 3.60 -21.87
N ILE A 370 -3.98 3.87 -20.62
CA ILE A 370 -3.37 3.28 -19.43
C ILE A 370 -3.65 1.77 -19.38
N GLN A 371 -4.89 1.36 -19.65
CA GLN A 371 -5.32 -0.04 -19.69
C GLN A 371 -4.58 -0.81 -20.79
N GLU A 372 -4.44 -0.23 -21.98
CA GLU A 372 -3.63 -0.77 -23.08
C GLU A 372 -2.16 -0.96 -22.64
N ALA A 373 -1.56 0.05 -22.01
CA ALA A 373 -0.19 -0.05 -21.49
C ALA A 373 -0.03 -1.12 -20.38
N ASN A 374 -1.08 -1.35 -19.60
CA ASN A 374 -1.13 -2.38 -18.57
C ASN A 374 -1.43 -3.80 -19.10
N ASN A 375 -1.67 -3.95 -20.41
CA ASN A 375 -2.15 -5.19 -21.03
C ASN A 375 -3.46 -5.69 -20.40
N ALA A 376 -4.36 -4.76 -20.07
CA ALA A 376 -5.70 -5.11 -19.64
C ALA A 376 -6.47 -5.79 -20.80
N PRO A 377 -7.41 -6.70 -20.51
CA PRO A 377 -8.32 -7.24 -21.51
C PRO A 377 -9.05 -6.15 -22.30
N GLU A 378 -9.35 -6.39 -23.59
CA GLU A 378 -10.01 -5.39 -24.45
C GLU A 378 -11.40 -4.98 -23.92
N ASP A 379 -12.10 -5.93 -23.30
CA ASP A 379 -13.41 -5.77 -22.67
C ASP A 379 -13.32 -5.27 -21.21
N PHE A 380 -12.16 -4.77 -20.77
CA PHE A 380 -11.96 -4.34 -19.39
C PHE A 380 -12.79 -3.08 -19.06
N PRO A 381 -13.49 -3.05 -17.90
CA PRO A 381 -14.35 -1.93 -17.53
C PRO A 381 -13.56 -0.63 -17.30
N ASN A 382 -14.23 0.50 -17.45
CA ASN A 382 -13.65 1.82 -17.17
C ASN A 382 -14.17 2.39 -15.85
N PHE A 383 -13.30 3.13 -15.15
CA PHE A 383 -13.62 3.72 -13.85
C PHE A 383 -13.35 5.22 -13.91
N ILE A 384 -14.40 6.01 -13.70
CA ILE A 384 -14.30 7.48 -13.70
C ILE A 384 -14.54 7.95 -12.26
N ARG A 385 -13.52 8.56 -11.67
CA ARG A 385 -13.57 9.09 -10.30
C ARG A 385 -14.10 10.53 -10.32
N GLU A 386 -15.26 10.75 -9.71
CA GLU A 386 -15.86 12.06 -9.49
C GLU A 386 -15.96 12.32 -7.97
N GLY A 387 -14.88 12.86 -7.40
CA GLY A 387 -14.78 13.05 -5.95
C GLY A 387 -14.71 11.72 -5.19
N PHE A 388 -15.67 11.46 -4.32
CA PHE A 388 -15.79 10.19 -3.56
C PHE A 388 -16.60 9.11 -4.28
N GLN A 389 -17.23 9.44 -5.42
CA GLN A 389 -18.00 8.48 -6.20
C GLN A 389 -17.16 7.98 -7.38
N VAL A 390 -17.25 6.68 -7.64
CA VAL A 390 -16.64 6.06 -8.83
C VAL A 390 -17.77 5.60 -9.74
N LYS A 391 -17.82 6.17 -10.94
CA LYS A 391 -18.71 5.72 -12.00
C LYS A 391 -18.04 4.56 -12.74
N VAL A 392 -18.64 3.38 -12.65
CA VAL A 392 -18.21 2.18 -13.39
C VAL A 392 -18.89 2.17 -14.75
N VAL A 393 -18.10 2.29 -15.81
CA VAL A 393 -18.53 2.28 -17.21
C VAL A 393 -18.24 0.89 -17.80
N THR A 394 -19.31 0.16 -18.09
CA THR A 394 -19.30 -1.21 -18.63
C THR A 394 -20.05 -1.26 -19.96
N SER A 395 -19.87 -2.34 -20.73
CA SER A 395 -20.81 -2.67 -21.82
C SER A 395 -22.17 -3.09 -21.26
N ASP A 396 -23.18 -3.17 -22.14
CA ASP A 396 -24.55 -3.56 -21.78
C ASP A 396 -24.69 -5.04 -21.36
N ASP A 397 -23.67 -5.86 -21.64
CA ASP A 397 -23.64 -7.29 -21.31
C ASP A 397 -23.37 -7.57 -19.82
N TYR A 398 -22.94 -6.55 -19.06
CA TYR A 398 -22.70 -6.69 -17.63
C TYR A 398 -24.00 -6.69 -16.83
N VAL A 399 -24.12 -7.65 -15.93
CA VAL A 399 -25.24 -7.76 -14.99
C VAL A 399 -24.86 -7.13 -13.66
N ARG A 400 -25.73 -6.26 -13.12
CA ARG A 400 -25.58 -5.65 -11.79
C ARG A 400 -26.50 -6.34 -10.78
N CYS A 401 -25.94 -6.79 -9.67
CA CYS A 401 -26.67 -7.36 -8.53
C CYS A 401 -27.12 -6.27 -7.56
N ASP A 402 -28.13 -6.56 -6.74
CA ASP A 402 -28.62 -5.67 -5.67
C ASP A 402 -27.53 -5.34 -4.63
N SER A 403 -26.56 -6.23 -4.45
CA SER A 403 -25.38 -6.06 -3.58
C SER A 403 -24.41 -4.99 -4.10
N GLY A 404 -24.52 -4.59 -5.37
CA GLY A 404 -23.57 -3.73 -6.06
C GLY A 404 -22.47 -4.50 -6.81
N LEU A 405 -22.39 -5.83 -6.67
CA LEU A 405 -21.55 -6.68 -7.51
C LEU A 405 -21.96 -6.53 -8.99
N ILE A 406 -20.98 -6.43 -9.88
CA ILE A 406 -21.22 -6.45 -11.32
C ILE A 406 -20.45 -7.63 -11.91
N TYR A 407 -21.04 -8.37 -12.84
CA TYR A 407 -20.33 -9.45 -13.51
C TYR A 407 -20.64 -9.55 -15.00
N LEU A 408 -19.74 -10.22 -15.73
CA LEU A 408 -19.88 -10.60 -17.13
C LEU A 408 -19.49 -12.07 -17.29
N ASP A 409 -20.41 -12.88 -17.81
CA ASP A 409 -20.10 -14.25 -18.22
C ASP A 409 -19.37 -14.26 -19.56
N ILE A 410 -18.05 -14.42 -19.52
CA ILE A 410 -17.22 -14.59 -20.72
C ILE A 410 -17.48 -15.96 -21.36
N LEU A 411 -17.66 -16.98 -20.51
CA LEU A 411 -18.00 -18.34 -20.93
C LEU A 411 -18.86 -19.01 -19.87
N VAL A 412 -20.03 -19.52 -20.24
CA VAL A 412 -20.87 -20.30 -19.32
C VAL A 412 -20.42 -21.75 -19.29
N GLY A 413 -20.12 -22.25 -18.10
CA GLY A 413 -19.71 -23.64 -17.88
C GLY A 413 -20.85 -24.67 -17.93
N LYS A 414 -20.55 -25.92 -17.59
CA LYS A 414 -21.49 -27.04 -17.53
C LYS A 414 -21.42 -27.75 -16.18
N GLY A 415 -22.54 -28.31 -15.74
CA GLY A 415 -22.65 -28.96 -14.43
C GLY A 415 -23.33 -28.06 -13.40
N ASP A 416 -23.43 -28.55 -12.17
CA ASP A 416 -24.19 -27.89 -11.12
C ASP A 416 -23.46 -26.67 -10.55
N CYS A 417 -24.25 -25.65 -10.18
CA CYS A 417 -23.74 -24.51 -9.44
C CYS A 417 -23.30 -24.95 -8.04
N PRO A 418 -22.20 -24.39 -7.51
CA PRO A 418 -21.69 -24.80 -6.22
C PRO A 418 -22.60 -24.38 -5.06
N LYS A 419 -22.69 -25.24 -4.05
CA LYS A 419 -23.53 -25.12 -2.86
C LYS A 419 -22.68 -24.88 -1.62
N ASP A 420 -23.30 -24.28 -0.60
CA ASP A 420 -22.66 -24.08 0.70
C ASP A 420 -22.12 -25.41 1.26
N GLY A 421 -20.90 -25.36 1.78
CA GLY A 421 -20.18 -26.51 2.31
C GLY A 421 -19.39 -27.32 1.27
N GLN A 422 -19.56 -27.08 -0.04
CA GLN A 422 -18.75 -27.69 -1.10
C GLN A 422 -17.41 -26.98 -1.29
N GLN A 423 -16.40 -27.71 -1.76
CA GLN A 423 -15.12 -27.16 -2.17
C GLN A 423 -15.16 -26.78 -3.65
N VAL A 424 -14.79 -25.55 -3.98
CA VAL A 424 -14.68 -25.04 -5.35
C VAL A 424 -13.22 -24.81 -5.70
N THR A 425 -12.80 -25.24 -6.89
CA THR A 425 -11.45 -25.08 -7.42
C THR A 425 -11.50 -24.14 -8.62
N PHE A 426 -10.66 -23.11 -8.66
CA PHE A 426 -10.69 -22.10 -9.72
C PHE A 426 -9.31 -21.49 -10.02
N HIS A 427 -9.17 -20.97 -11.23
CA HIS A 427 -8.14 -20.00 -11.55
C HIS A 427 -8.70 -18.58 -11.50
N TYR A 428 -7.81 -17.61 -11.28
CA TYR A 428 -8.15 -16.21 -11.35
C TYR A 428 -6.97 -15.34 -11.78
N VAL A 429 -7.31 -14.19 -12.34
CA VAL A 429 -6.44 -13.02 -12.51
C VAL A 429 -7.15 -11.82 -11.87
N GLY A 430 -6.50 -11.17 -10.91
CA GLY A 430 -7.01 -9.99 -10.24
C GLY A 430 -6.35 -8.72 -10.77
N TYR A 431 -7.14 -7.66 -10.96
CA TYR A 431 -6.71 -6.37 -11.50
C TYR A 431 -7.26 -5.22 -10.65
N ASN A 432 -6.53 -4.10 -10.64
CA ASN A 432 -7.05 -2.83 -10.10
C ASN A 432 -7.87 -2.06 -11.16
N GLU A 433 -8.43 -0.91 -10.79
CA GLU A 433 -9.22 -0.03 -11.69
C GLU A 433 -8.48 0.40 -12.97
N SER A 434 -7.15 0.47 -12.94
CA SER A 434 -6.33 0.83 -14.11
C SER A 434 -6.10 -0.33 -15.08
N GLY A 435 -6.64 -1.52 -14.80
CA GLY A 435 -6.40 -2.73 -15.57
C GLY A 435 -5.03 -3.38 -15.31
N ARG A 436 -4.28 -2.89 -14.31
CA ARG A 436 -3.02 -3.50 -13.91
C ARG A 436 -3.30 -4.78 -13.14
N ARG A 437 -2.69 -5.89 -13.56
CA ARG A 437 -2.73 -7.17 -12.84
C ARG A 437 -2.01 -7.04 -11.50
N ILE A 438 -2.71 -7.43 -10.43
CA ILE A 438 -2.26 -7.36 -9.04
C ILE A 438 -1.90 -8.75 -8.51
N ASP A 439 -2.68 -9.77 -8.85
CA ASP A 439 -2.42 -11.16 -8.45
C ASP A 439 -2.96 -12.15 -9.49
N SER A 440 -2.43 -13.37 -9.48
CA SER A 440 -2.94 -14.46 -10.32
C SER A 440 -2.49 -15.83 -9.82
N THR A 441 -3.40 -16.79 -9.86
CA THR A 441 -3.07 -18.22 -9.62
C THR A 441 -2.21 -18.83 -10.73
N TYR A 442 -2.24 -18.25 -11.95
CA TYR A 442 -1.37 -18.66 -13.04
C TYR A 442 0.10 -18.34 -12.76
N LEU A 443 0.41 -17.30 -11.98
CA LEU A 443 1.79 -17.01 -11.56
C LEU A 443 2.33 -18.03 -10.55
N GLN A 444 1.44 -18.80 -9.92
CA GLN A 444 1.76 -19.77 -8.88
C GLN A 444 1.68 -21.21 -9.39
N ASP A 445 1.38 -21.41 -10.68
CA ASP A 445 1.14 -22.70 -11.35
C ASP A 445 0.22 -23.64 -10.57
N ARG A 446 -0.74 -23.08 -9.82
CA ARG A 446 -1.64 -23.85 -8.97
C ARG A 446 -3.01 -23.17 -8.83
N PRO A 447 -4.13 -23.87 -9.07
CA PRO A 447 -5.47 -23.32 -8.85
C PRO A 447 -5.76 -23.13 -7.36
N ALA A 448 -6.56 -22.11 -7.07
CA ALA A 448 -7.08 -21.84 -5.73
C ALA A 448 -8.23 -22.81 -5.41
N LYS A 449 -8.42 -23.14 -4.12
CA LYS A 449 -9.46 -24.08 -3.67
C LYS A 449 -10.14 -23.60 -2.41
N ILE A 450 -11.39 -23.15 -2.45
CA ILE A 450 -12.09 -22.61 -1.27
C ILE A 450 -13.30 -23.45 -0.91
N ARG A 451 -13.82 -23.29 0.32
CA ARG A 451 -15.07 -23.93 0.73
C ARG A 451 -16.17 -22.86 0.85
N LEU A 452 -17.23 -22.99 0.04
CA LEU A 452 -18.35 -22.03 0.03
C LEU A 452 -19.17 -22.10 1.32
N GLY A 453 -19.85 -21.00 1.68
CA GLY A 453 -20.82 -20.93 2.77
C GLY A 453 -20.23 -20.89 4.18
N ASN A 454 -18.94 -21.17 4.34
CA ASN A 454 -18.30 -21.21 5.65
C ASN A 454 -17.75 -19.84 6.10
N LYS A 455 -17.94 -18.77 5.31
CA LYS A 455 -17.19 -17.49 5.43
C LYS A 455 -15.68 -17.72 5.64
N SER A 456 -15.20 -18.88 5.17
CA SER A 456 -13.89 -19.41 5.51
C SER A 456 -12.90 -19.07 4.43
N LEU A 457 -11.84 -18.42 4.89
CA LEU A 457 -10.57 -18.12 4.26
C LEU A 457 -10.28 -18.94 2.99
N VAL A 458 -9.92 -18.25 1.91
CA VAL A 458 -9.28 -18.85 0.74
C VAL A 458 -8.03 -19.59 1.24
N PRO A 459 -7.96 -20.92 1.18
CA PRO A 459 -6.75 -21.67 1.49
C PRO A 459 -5.73 -21.43 0.39
N GLY A 460 -4.66 -20.72 0.75
CA GLY A 460 -3.53 -20.47 -0.13
C GLY A 460 -2.56 -19.41 0.39
N LYS A 461 -3.09 -18.33 0.97
CA LYS A 461 -2.29 -17.19 1.49
C LYS A 461 -3.06 -16.32 2.52
N GLY A 462 -3.79 -16.92 3.46
CA GLY A 462 -4.41 -16.18 4.58
C GLY A 462 -5.51 -15.17 4.22
N TYR A 463 -5.95 -15.10 2.97
CA TYR A 463 -6.98 -14.14 2.54
C TYR A 463 -8.38 -14.62 2.87
N LYS A 464 -9.21 -13.75 3.47
CA LYS A 464 -10.66 -13.94 3.54
C LYS A 464 -11.22 -14.01 2.11
N VAL A 465 -12.16 -14.92 1.85
CA VAL A 465 -12.94 -14.85 0.62
C VAL A 465 -13.74 -13.54 0.70
N ASN A 466 -13.48 -12.64 -0.24
CA ASN A 466 -14.23 -11.39 -0.43
C ASN A 466 -15.73 -11.76 -0.61
N ALA A 467 -16.63 -11.04 0.06
CA ALA A 467 -18.06 -11.37 0.06
C ALA A 467 -18.66 -11.31 -1.36
N GLY A 468 -18.23 -10.32 -2.16
CA GLY A 468 -18.59 -10.20 -3.57
C GLY A 468 -17.96 -11.28 -4.45
N PHE A 469 -16.76 -11.77 -4.10
CA PHE A 469 -16.13 -12.87 -4.84
C PHE A 469 -16.89 -14.18 -4.62
N GLU A 470 -17.25 -14.48 -3.36
CA GLU A 470 -18.07 -15.66 -3.04
C GLU A 470 -19.45 -15.59 -3.69
N GLU A 471 -20.08 -14.41 -3.67
CA GLU A 471 -21.34 -14.15 -4.35
C GLU A 471 -21.21 -14.39 -5.86
N GLY A 472 -20.17 -13.84 -6.49
CA GLY A 472 -19.98 -13.87 -7.94
C GLY A 472 -19.66 -15.25 -8.52
N ILE A 473 -19.20 -16.20 -7.71
CA ILE A 473 -18.95 -17.58 -8.16
C ILE A 473 -20.07 -18.56 -7.80
N ARG A 474 -21.06 -18.15 -7.00
CA ARG A 474 -22.10 -19.05 -6.45
C ARG A 474 -23.02 -19.63 -7.53
N ASP A 475 -23.28 -18.86 -8.58
CA ASP A 475 -24.09 -19.25 -9.73
C ASP A 475 -23.25 -19.66 -10.95
N MET A 476 -21.91 -19.60 -10.86
CA MET A 476 -21.03 -20.12 -11.91
C MET A 476 -21.13 -21.65 -12.01
N ARG A 477 -20.81 -22.17 -13.21
CA ARG A 477 -20.74 -23.61 -13.48
C ARG A 477 -19.30 -24.02 -13.82
N PRO A 478 -18.86 -25.24 -13.46
CA PRO A 478 -17.53 -25.75 -13.84
C PRO A 478 -17.24 -25.60 -15.34
N GLY A 479 -16.01 -25.23 -15.67
CA GLY A 479 -15.56 -24.84 -17.01
C GLY A 479 -15.98 -23.42 -17.44
N GLY A 480 -16.69 -22.68 -16.60
CA GLY A 480 -17.11 -21.31 -16.88
C GLY A 480 -16.03 -20.27 -16.60
N LYS A 481 -16.03 -19.19 -17.37
CA LYS A 481 -15.19 -18.00 -17.18
C LYS A 481 -16.06 -16.77 -16.96
N ARG A 482 -15.79 -16.03 -15.90
CA ARG A 482 -16.56 -14.85 -15.52
C ARG A 482 -15.64 -13.73 -15.07
N ARG A 483 -15.94 -12.51 -15.50
CA ARG A 483 -15.37 -11.31 -14.93
C ARG A 483 -16.25 -10.79 -13.82
N LEU A 484 -15.67 -10.53 -12.66
CA LEU A 484 -16.32 -9.90 -11.50
C LEU A 484 -15.76 -8.50 -11.33
N ILE A 485 -16.62 -7.52 -11.09
CA ILE A 485 -16.28 -6.17 -10.67
C ILE A 485 -16.87 -6.00 -9.27
N ILE A 486 -16.01 -6.05 -8.28
CA ILE A 486 -16.40 -6.07 -6.88
C ILE A 486 -16.24 -4.67 -6.31
N PRO A 487 -17.34 -4.05 -5.83
CA PRO A 487 -17.25 -2.75 -5.18
C PRO A 487 -16.49 -2.86 -3.84
N PRO A 488 -15.86 -1.77 -3.36
CA PRO A 488 -15.09 -1.77 -2.11
C PRO A 488 -15.84 -2.34 -0.91
N GLU A 489 -17.15 -2.12 -0.83
CA GLU A 489 -18.02 -2.56 0.26
C GLU A 489 -18.17 -4.08 0.33
N LEU A 490 -18.04 -4.76 -0.81
CA LEU A 490 -18.06 -6.21 -0.91
C LEU A 490 -16.66 -6.82 -0.87
N GLY A 491 -15.62 -5.97 -0.93
CA GLY A 491 -14.20 -6.29 -0.89
C GLY A 491 -13.74 -7.14 0.31
N PRO A 492 -12.50 -7.66 0.28
CA PRO A 492 -11.91 -8.24 1.48
C PRO A 492 -11.83 -7.17 2.58
N PRO A 493 -12.11 -7.52 3.86
CA PRO A 493 -11.94 -6.56 4.94
C PRO A 493 -10.45 -6.24 5.08
N VAL A 494 -10.19 -4.95 5.03
CA VAL A 494 -8.88 -4.29 5.00
C VAL A 494 -7.95 -4.73 6.13
N GLY A 495 -6.73 -5.11 5.73
CA GLY A 495 -5.58 -5.32 6.60
C GLY A 495 -4.29 -5.00 5.81
N PRO A 496 -3.14 -4.81 6.48
CA PRO A 496 -1.87 -4.44 5.83
C PRO A 496 -1.35 -5.43 4.78
N SER A 497 -2.03 -6.56 4.59
CA SER A 497 -1.72 -7.63 3.64
C SER A 497 -2.62 -7.68 2.39
N THR A 498 -3.64 -6.81 2.25
CA THR A 498 -4.52 -6.85 1.07
C THR A 498 -3.88 -6.11 -0.12
N PHE A 499 -3.67 -6.83 -1.23
CA PHE A 499 -3.08 -6.27 -2.46
C PHE A 499 -3.96 -5.20 -3.15
N PHE A 500 -5.21 -5.06 -2.70
CA PHE A 500 -6.19 -4.12 -3.21
C PHE A 500 -6.45 -3.03 -2.16
N SER A 501 -6.62 -1.79 -2.62
CA SER A 501 -6.92 -0.63 -1.77
C SER A 501 -8.37 -0.65 -1.30
N ALA A 502 -8.59 -0.28 -0.04
CA ALA A 502 -9.87 -0.18 0.67
C ALA A 502 -10.98 0.63 -0.03
N LYS A 503 -10.62 1.41 -1.06
CA LYS A 503 -11.50 2.36 -1.76
C LYS A 503 -11.45 2.19 -3.28
N GLN A 504 -11.07 1.00 -3.75
CA GLN A 504 -10.99 0.69 -5.16
C GLN A 504 -11.89 -0.49 -5.52
N PHE A 505 -12.46 -0.42 -6.71
CA PHE A 505 -13.09 -1.59 -7.30
C PHE A 505 -12.02 -2.64 -7.61
N GLU A 506 -12.34 -3.89 -7.31
CA GLU A 506 -11.50 -5.04 -7.65
C GLU A 506 -12.09 -5.73 -8.87
N VAL A 507 -11.26 -6.02 -9.88
CA VAL A 507 -11.71 -6.77 -11.06
C VAL A 507 -11.06 -8.13 -11.05
N PHE A 508 -11.85 -9.20 -11.19
CA PHE A 508 -11.34 -10.57 -11.26
C PHE A 508 -11.84 -11.28 -12.50
N ASP A 509 -10.93 -11.82 -13.31
CA ASP A 509 -11.26 -12.85 -14.29
C ASP A 509 -11.11 -14.20 -13.63
N VAL A 510 -12.22 -14.92 -13.46
CA VAL A 510 -12.29 -16.21 -12.76
C VAL A 510 -12.61 -17.31 -13.75
N GLU A 511 -11.90 -18.43 -13.65
CA GLU A 511 -12.21 -19.68 -14.35
C GLU A 511 -12.51 -20.76 -13.32
N LEU A 512 -13.78 -21.16 -13.21
CA LEU A 512 -14.21 -22.19 -12.28
C LEU A 512 -13.88 -23.56 -12.87
N LEU A 513 -13.04 -24.34 -12.20
CA LEU A 513 -12.54 -25.61 -12.71
C LEU A 513 -13.38 -26.79 -12.23
N ASP A 514 -13.66 -26.86 -10.93
CA ASP A 514 -14.30 -28.04 -10.32
C ASP A 514 -15.07 -27.68 -9.04
N VAL A 515 -16.09 -28.48 -8.73
CA VAL A 515 -16.94 -28.38 -7.54
C VAL A 515 -17.05 -29.76 -6.92
N LYS A 516 -16.63 -29.90 -5.66
CA LYS A 516 -16.52 -31.19 -4.97
C LYS A 516 -17.21 -31.19 -3.61
N ASP A 517 -17.99 -32.24 -3.35
CA ASP A 517 -18.57 -32.49 -2.04
C ASP A 517 -17.50 -32.82 -0.98
N CYS A 518 -17.57 -32.14 0.16
CA CYS A 518 -16.72 -32.39 1.31
C CYS A 518 -17.52 -33.07 2.43
N GLN A 519 -17.37 -34.38 2.61
CA GLN A 519 -17.90 -35.07 3.79
C GLN A 519 -16.92 -34.96 4.96
N ARG A 520 -17.38 -34.40 6.09
CA ARG A 520 -16.63 -34.40 7.35
C ARG A 520 -16.73 -35.78 7.98
N ARG A 521 -15.66 -36.57 7.98
CA ARG A 521 -15.58 -37.77 8.82
C ARG A 521 -15.18 -37.34 10.23
N THR A 522 -16.10 -37.49 11.18
CA THR A 522 -15.75 -37.41 12.61
C THR A 522 -15.09 -38.74 12.99
N ILE A 523 -13.77 -38.77 13.14
CA ILE A 523 -13.09 -39.91 13.75
C ILE A 523 -13.30 -39.76 15.26
N GLY A 524 -14.18 -40.58 15.84
CA GLY A 524 -14.36 -40.66 17.29
C GLY A 524 -13.14 -41.35 17.90
N PHE A 525 -12.39 -40.64 18.75
CA PHE A 525 -11.37 -41.26 19.58
C PHE A 525 -12.07 -41.95 20.76
N TYR A 526 -12.18 -43.28 20.71
CA TYR A 526 -12.52 -44.08 21.90
C TYR A 526 -11.21 -44.39 22.61
N SER A 527 -10.97 -43.79 23.77
CA SER A 527 -9.80 -44.06 24.60
C SER A 527 -10.12 -45.19 25.58
N ASP A 528 -9.96 -46.43 25.14
CA ASP A 528 -9.96 -47.61 26.03
C ASP A 528 -8.62 -48.34 25.92
N VAL A 529 -7.54 -47.78 26.50
CA VAL A 529 -6.34 -48.55 26.87
C VAL A 529 -5.73 -47.94 28.17
N PRO A 530 -5.48 -48.74 29.22
CA PRO A 530 -4.95 -48.27 30.52
C PRO A 530 -3.46 -47.87 30.43
N PRO A 531 -2.91 -47.13 31.42
CA PRO A 531 -1.62 -46.48 31.29
C PRO A 531 -0.49 -47.50 31.42
N GLY A 532 0.29 -47.70 30.35
CA GLY A 532 1.45 -48.58 30.42
C GLY A 532 2.27 -48.61 29.15
N ARG A 533 3.45 -47.98 29.24
CA ARG A 533 4.63 -48.08 28.36
C ARG A 533 4.54 -47.31 27.04
N GLY A 534 5.46 -46.36 26.91
CA GLY A 534 5.66 -45.61 25.69
C GLY A 534 6.24 -46.47 24.59
N ASP A 535 5.79 -46.18 23.37
CA ASP A 535 6.57 -46.27 22.15
C ASP A 535 5.93 -45.33 21.10
N GLN A 536 6.77 -44.86 20.18
CA GLN A 536 6.51 -43.84 19.17
C GLN A 536 5.30 -44.18 18.28
N LEU A 537 4.39 -43.22 18.08
CA LEU A 537 3.34 -43.30 17.06
C LEU A 537 3.82 -42.63 15.77
N GLU A 538 4.07 -43.45 14.75
CA GLU A 538 4.31 -43.04 13.37
C GLU A 538 2.95 -42.84 12.68
N VAL A 539 2.71 -41.65 12.12
CA VAL A 539 1.49 -41.37 11.34
C VAL A 539 1.74 -41.82 9.90
N VAL A 540 1.10 -42.91 9.49
CA VAL A 540 1.03 -43.34 8.09
C VAL A 540 -0.28 -42.85 7.49
N GLU A 541 -0.23 -41.88 6.58
CA GLU A 541 -1.36 -41.56 5.69
C GLU A 541 -1.46 -42.66 4.61
N MET A 542 -2.58 -43.39 4.60
CA MET A 542 -2.93 -44.29 3.49
C MET A 542 -3.82 -43.55 2.47
N ASP A 543 -3.33 -43.46 1.24
CA ASP A 543 -4.09 -42.99 0.08
C ASP A 543 -5.05 -44.09 -0.40
N GLN A 544 -6.35 -43.78 -0.50
CA GLN A 544 -7.35 -44.73 -1.02
C GLN A 544 -7.44 -44.59 -2.54
N SER A 545 -6.48 -45.15 -3.26
CA SER A 545 -6.60 -45.41 -4.70
C SER A 545 -6.38 -46.87 -5.12
N ASP A 546 -6.08 -47.80 -4.21
CA ASP A 546 -5.89 -49.22 -4.55
C ASP A 546 -6.79 -50.16 -3.75
N ALA A 547 -8.10 -50.10 -4.02
CA ALA A 547 -9.05 -51.10 -3.55
C ALA A 547 -9.81 -51.73 -4.72
N LYS A 548 -9.08 -52.31 -5.68
CA LYS A 548 -9.63 -53.35 -6.56
C LYS A 548 -8.61 -54.45 -6.82
N SER A 549 -9.06 -55.68 -6.52
CA SER A 549 -8.49 -56.99 -6.85
C SER A 549 -7.50 -57.62 -5.85
N ARG A 550 -8.00 -58.57 -5.02
CA ARG A 550 -7.77 -60.03 -5.19
C ARG A 550 -8.31 -60.84 -3.98
N PRO A 551 -8.51 -62.17 -4.14
CA PRO A 551 -9.63 -62.91 -3.54
C PRO A 551 -9.30 -63.58 -2.21
N SER A 552 -10.34 -64.14 -1.61
CA SER A 552 -10.32 -64.93 -0.39
C SER A 552 -9.36 -66.12 -0.46
N ALA A 553 -8.62 -66.34 0.62
CA ALA A 553 -8.05 -67.62 0.95
C ALA A 553 -8.17 -67.84 2.46
N ARG A 554 -8.91 -68.91 2.79
CA ARG A 554 -9.01 -69.53 4.11
C ARG A 554 -7.62 -69.89 4.67
N LYS A 555 -7.47 -69.75 5.98
CA LYS A 555 -7.19 -70.90 6.87
C LYS A 555 -7.67 -70.60 8.27
#